data_AF-A0A0A2ZZ43-F1
#
_entry.id   AF-A0A0A2ZZ43-F1
#
_cell.length_a   1.000
_cell.length_b   1.000
_cell.length_c   1.000
_cell.angle_alpha   90.00
_cell.angle_beta   90.00
_cell.angle_gamma   90.00
#
_symmetry.space_group_name_H-M   'P 1'
#
loop_
_entity.id
_entity.type
_entity.pdbx_description
1 polymer ?
#
loop_
_entity_poly.entity_id
_entity_poly.type
_entity_poly.pdbx_seq_one_letter_code
_entity_poly.pdbx_strand_id
1 'polypeptide(L)'
;PGSDVAIKPLKAAKQAFQKAKEAEKLGNISEATNYLNKASEELEKVKALDVGSYKDLKRRSVVGDNLDLDHIPSFAALKKAKENELGRKLSPKEEKILRDEATTVAVPKDIHLNSRTFGGNNTRKQIIDDANNLCLAQQCDLNKMRSSLIEKGYKTKDIDNVINEIIKNNHERGIK
;
A
#
# COMPACT_ATOMS: atom_id res chain seq x y z
N PRO A 1 -3.15 17.10 -8.42
CA PRO A 1 -1.90 16.30 -8.51
C PRO A 1 -2.02 14.91 -7.86
N GLY A 2 -2.49 14.78 -6.61
CA GLY A 2 -2.66 13.47 -5.94
C GLY A 2 -3.70 12.55 -6.59
N SER A 3 -4.79 13.13 -7.12
CA SER A 3 -5.85 12.38 -7.83
C SER A 3 -5.36 11.67 -9.10
N ASP A 4 -4.38 12.23 -9.81
CA ASP A 4 -3.99 11.73 -11.13
C ASP A 4 -3.21 10.41 -11.06
N VAL A 5 -2.43 10.22 -9.98
CA VAL A 5 -1.69 8.96 -9.73
C VAL A 5 -2.65 7.83 -9.35
N ALA A 6 -3.65 8.11 -8.52
CA ALA A 6 -4.67 7.14 -8.11
C ALA A 6 -5.56 6.68 -9.29
N ILE A 7 -5.81 7.56 -10.26
CA ILE A 7 -6.78 7.32 -11.34
C ILE A 7 -6.10 6.77 -12.61
N LYS A 8 -4.76 6.78 -12.71
CA LYS A 8 -4.05 6.40 -13.95
C LYS A 8 -4.39 4.97 -14.44
N PRO A 9 -4.32 3.91 -13.63
CA PRO A 9 -4.70 2.57 -14.08
C PRO A 9 -6.20 2.48 -14.43
N LEU A 10 -7.06 3.16 -13.66
CA LEU A 10 -8.49 3.20 -13.93
C LEU A 10 -8.82 3.91 -15.25
N LYS A 11 -8.09 4.98 -15.59
CA LYS A 11 -8.24 5.70 -16.86
C LYS A 11 -7.78 4.83 -18.03
N ALA A 12 -6.66 4.13 -17.88
CA ALA A 12 -6.16 3.19 -18.88
C ALA A 12 -7.13 2.02 -19.12
N ALA A 13 -7.66 1.43 -18.04
CA ALA A 13 -8.68 0.39 -18.11
C ALA A 13 -9.95 0.89 -18.82
N LYS A 14 -10.47 2.09 -18.45
CA LYS A 14 -11.64 2.69 -19.12
C LYS A 14 -11.42 2.89 -20.63
N GLN A 15 -10.23 3.34 -21.02
CA GLN A 15 -9.89 3.49 -22.44
C GLN A 15 -9.84 2.15 -23.17
N ALA A 16 -9.26 1.12 -22.56
CA ALA A 16 -9.22 -0.23 -23.12
C ALA A 16 -10.65 -0.82 -23.25
N PHE A 17 -11.50 -0.66 -22.23
CA PHE A 17 -12.91 -1.06 -22.33
C PHE A 17 -13.67 -0.36 -23.46
N GLN A 18 -13.42 0.94 -23.66
CA GLN A 18 -14.07 1.68 -24.74
C GLN A 18 -13.68 1.12 -26.12
N LYS A 19 -12.38 0.83 -26.32
CA LYS A 19 -11.89 0.20 -27.54
C LYS A 19 -12.44 -1.22 -27.74
N ALA A 20 -12.61 -1.98 -26.67
CA ALA A 20 -13.24 -3.30 -26.73
C ALA A 20 -14.67 -3.22 -27.28
N LYS A 21 -15.47 -2.26 -26.78
CA LYS A 21 -16.84 -2.03 -27.27
C LYS A 21 -16.89 -1.59 -28.73
N GLU A 22 -15.93 -0.80 -29.18
CA GLU A 22 -15.83 -0.39 -30.58
C GLU A 22 -15.48 -1.57 -31.49
N ALA A 23 -14.49 -2.39 -31.12
CA ALA A 23 -14.13 -3.60 -31.85
C ALA A 23 -15.28 -4.62 -31.91
N GLU A 24 -16.02 -4.79 -30.82
CA GLU A 24 -17.21 -5.65 -30.75
C GLU A 24 -18.30 -5.16 -31.73
N LYS A 25 -18.59 -3.85 -31.76
CA LYS A 25 -19.55 -3.26 -32.71
C LYS A 25 -19.16 -3.47 -34.18
N LEU A 26 -17.85 -3.54 -34.45
CA LEU A 26 -17.31 -3.81 -35.78
C LEU A 26 -17.24 -5.33 -36.10
N GLY A 27 -17.69 -6.19 -35.19
CA GLY A 27 -17.63 -7.65 -35.33
C GLY A 27 -16.23 -8.25 -35.16
N ASN A 28 -15.24 -7.45 -34.74
CA ASN A 28 -13.87 -7.91 -34.51
C ASN A 28 -13.70 -8.48 -33.10
N ILE A 29 -14.20 -9.70 -32.90
CA ILE A 29 -14.21 -10.36 -31.58
C ILE A 29 -12.80 -10.56 -31.03
N SER A 30 -11.82 -10.94 -31.86
CA SER A 30 -10.44 -11.14 -31.42
C SER A 30 -9.83 -9.85 -30.86
N GLU A 31 -10.08 -8.72 -31.50
CA GLU A 31 -9.58 -7.43 -31.04
C GLU A 31 -10.32 -6.96 -29.78
N ALA A 32 -11.63 -7.20 -29.70
CA ALA A 32 -12.41 -6.93 -28.49
C ALA A 32 -11.86 -7.72 -27.28
N THR A 33 -11.57 -9.02 -27.44
CA THR A 33 -10.96 -9.86 -26.39
C THR A 33 -9.60 -9.33 -25.96
N ASN A 34 -8.75 -8.91 -26.90
CA ASN A 34 -7.44 -8.35 -26.58
C ASN A 34 -7.56 -7.06 -25.73
N TYR A 35 -8.51 -6.18 -26.06
CA TYR A 35 -8.74 -4.98 -25.26
C TYR A 35 -9.35 -5.27 -23.88
N LEU A 36 -10.18 -6.30 -23.74
CA LEU A 36 -10.69 -6.74 -22.44
C LEU A 36 -9.57 -7.29 -21.55
N ASN A 37 -8.68 -8.13 -22.09
CA ASN A 37 -7.52 -8.64 -21.36
C ASN A 37 -6.64 -7.48 -20.87
N LYS A 38 -6.36 -6.52 -21.75
CA LYS A 38 -5.61 -5.31 -21.37
C LYS A 38 -6.29 -4.51 -20.28
N ALA A 39 -7.62 -4.36 -20.34
CA ALA A 39 -8.36 -3.67 -19.30
C ALA A 39 -8.28 -4.41 -17.94
N SER A 40 -8.34 -5.74 -17.96
CA SER A 40 -8.14 -6.58 -16.78
C SER A 40 -6.75 -6.40 -16.17
N GLU A 41 -5.70 -6.46 -16.99
CA GLU A 41 -4.31 -6.23 -16.55
C GLU A 41 -4.13 -4.86 -15.90
N GLU A 42 -4.73 -3.80 -16.44
CA GLU A 42 -4.69 -2.46 -15.83
C GLU A 42 -5.44 -2.39 -14.49
N LEU A 43 -6.50 -3.18 -14.32
CA LEU A 43 -7.27 -3.22 -13.08
C LEU A 43 -6.56 -3.98 -11.96
N GLU A 44 -5.75 -4.99 -12.30
CA GLU A 44 -4.99 -5.78 -11.33
C GLU A 44 -3.78 -5.05 -10.74
N LYS A 45 -3.23 -4.06 -11.44
CA LYS A 45 -2.08 -3.27 -10.96
C LYS A 45 -2.38 -2.56 -9.65
N VAL A 46 -1.37 -2.45 -8.79
CA VAL A 46 -1.44 -1.64 -7.57
C VAL A 46 -1.81 -0.21 -7.92
N LYS A 47 -2.72 0.36 -7.14
CA LYS A 47 -3.10 1.78 -7.21
C LYS A 47 -2.72 2.47 -5.91
N ALA A 48 -2.54 3.79 -5.97
CA ALA A 48 -2.42 4.57 -4.75
C ALA A 48 -3.65 4.31 -3.87
N LEU A 49 -3.41 4.17 -2.56
CA LEU A 49 -4.39 3.83 -1.54
C LEU A 49 -4.83 2.36 -1.51
N ASP A 50 -4.28 1.47 -2.35
CA ASP A 50 -4.46 0.03 -2.16
C ASP A 50 -3.86 -0.40 -0.81
N VAL A 51 -4.63 -1.12 0.00
CA VAL A 51 -4.19 -1.73 1.26
C VAL A 51 -4.11 -3.25 1.08
N GLY A 52 -3.13 -3.88 1.70
CA GLY A 52 -3.01 -5.34 1.67
C GLY A 52 -1.75 -5.84 2.37
N SER A 53 -1.43 -7.11 2.16
CA SER A 53 -0.12 -7.64 2.58
C SER A 53 0.98 -7.12 1.65
N TYR A 54 2.19 -6.91 2.18
CA TYR A 54 3.33 -6.50 1.36
C TYR A 54 3.55 -7.43 0.16
N LYS A 55 3.45 -8.74 0.36
CA LYS A 55 3.63 -9.73 -0.71
C LYS A 55 2.61 -9.59 -1.82
N ASP A 56 1.34 -9.32 -1.47
CA ASP A 56 0.30 -9.12 -2.46
C ASP A 56 0.54 -7.85 -3.28
N LEU A 57 0.73 -6.72 -2.61
CA LEU A 57 0.97 -5.45 -3.28
C LEU A 57 2.25 -5.50 -4.11
N LYS A 58 3.32 -6.12 -3.60
CA LYS A 58 4.58 -6.26 -4.33
C LYS A 58 4.43 -7.07 -5.62
N ARG A 59 3.59 -8.11 -5.62
CA ARG A 59 3.32 -8.93 -6.81
C ARG A 59 2.65 -8.13 -7.93
N ARG A 60 1.80 -7.17 -7.57
CA ARG A 60 1.00 -6.35 -8.50
C ARG A 60 1.65 -4.97 -8.80
N SER A 61 2.82 -4.69 -8.23
CA SER A 61 3.50 -3.39 -8.36
C SER A 61 4.10 -3.22 -9.77
N VAL A 62 4.13 -1.97 -10.26
CA VAL A 62 4.66 -1.65 -11.59
C VAL A 62 5.94 -0.81 -11.46
N VAL A 63 6.98 -1.17 -12.18
CA VAL A 63 8.22 -0.37 -12.20
C VAL A 63 7.94 0.99 -12.85
N GLY A 64 8.29 2.08 -12.16
CA GLY A 64 8.17 3.43 -12.68
C GLY A 64 6.79 4.08 -12.54
N ASP A 65 5.86 3.47 -11.78
CA ASP A 65 4.54 4.06 -11.48
C ASP A 65 4.56 5.17 -10.40
N ASN A 66 5.73 5.40 -9.79
CA ASN A 66 5.95 6.36 -8.70
C ASN A 66 5.16 6.05 -7.41
N LEU A 67 4.78 4.79 -7.22
CA LEU A 67 4.25 4.28 -5.96
C LEU A 67 5.36 3.62 -5.15
N ASP A 68 5.14 3.59 -3.84
CA ASP A 68 5.91 2.82 -2.89
C ASP A 68 5.00 2.12 -1.90
N LEU A 69 5.53 1.09 -1.25
CA LEU A 69 4.80 0.23 -0.33
C LEU A 69 5.24 0.54 1.10
N ASP A 70 4.36 1.20 1.86
CA ASP A 70 4.62 1.62 3.23
C ASP A 70 3.97 0.66 4.23
N HIS A 71 4.77 0.12 5.16
CA HIS A 71 4.31 -0.76 6.22
C HIS A 71 3.76 0.08 7.38
N ILE A 72 2.56 -0.25 7.84
CA ILE A 72 1.92 0.47 8.95
C ILE A 72 1.50 -0.53 10.03
N PRO A 73 2.05 -0.48 11.26
CA PRO A 73 3.25 0.27 11.65
C PRO A 73 4.50 -0.14 10.86
N SER A 74 5.57 0.65 10.98
CA SER A 74 6.83 0.36 10.28
C SER A 74 7.34 -1.06 10.52
N PHE A 75 7.90 -1.67 9.47
CA PHE A 75 8.43 -3.04 9.57
C PHE A 75 9.52 -3.20 10.64
N ALA A 76 10.33 -2.16 10.86
CA ALA A 76 11.35 -2.17 11.92
C ALA A 76 10.74 -2.32 13.32
N ALA A 77 9.63 -1.63 13.61
CA ALA A 77 8.90 -1.76 14.87
C ALA A 77 8.27 -3.15 15.00
N LEU A 78 7.64 -3.67 13.94
CA LEU A 78 7.06 -5.02 13.91
C LEU A 78 8.11 -6.10 14.19
N LYS A 79 9.26 -6.02 13.50
CA LYS A 79 10.39 -6.93 13.72
C LYS A 79 10.86 -6.87 15.17
N LYS A 80 11.10 -5.66 15.69
CA LYS A 80 11.61 -5.48 17.05
C LYS A 80 10.62 -5.98 18.10
N ALA A 81 9.32 -5.74 17.93
CA ALA A 81 8.27 -6.25 18.81
C ALA A 81 8.28 -7.78 18.85
N LYS A 82 8.39 -8.43 17.68
CA LYS A 82 8.43 -9.89 17.60
C LYS A 82 9.70 -10.47 18.21
N GLU A 83 10.84 -9.81 18.05
CA GLU A 83 12.09 -10.21 18.70
C GLU A 83 12.02 -10.07 20.22
N ASN A 84 11.36 -9.02 20.73
CA ASN A 84 11.13 -8.84 22.16
C ASN A 84 10.23 -9.96 22.71
N GLU A 85 9.14 -10.30 22.02
CA GLU A 85 8.23 -11.40 22.39
C GLU A 85 8.96 -12.74 22.47
N LEU A 86 9.84 -13.03 21.50
CA LEU A 86 10.58 -14.29 21.43
C LEU A 86 11.82 -14.34 22.34
N GLY A 87 12.28 -13.20 22.85
CA GLY A 87 13.55 -13.09 23.59
C GLY A 87 14.80 -13.35 22.73
N ARG A 88 14.68 -13.35 21.40
CA ARG A 88 15.77 -13.61 20.45
C ARG A 88 15.55 -12.89 19.12
N LYS A 89 16.59 -12.80 18.31
CA LYS A 89 16.48 -12.30 16.93
C LYS A 89 15.65 -13.25 16.06
N LEU A 90 14.96 -12.68 15.07
CA LEU A 90 14.29 -13.46 14.03
C LEU A 90 15.33 -14.12 13.12
N SER A 91 15.05 -15.35 12.70
CA SER A 91 15.73 -15.95 11.56
C SER A 91 15.33 -15.22 10.27
N PRO A 92 16.13 -15.30 9.20
CA PRO A 92 15.79 -14.69 7.92
C PRO A 92 14.43 -15.15 7.36
N LYS A 93 14.04 -16.42 7.62
CA LYS A 93 12.75 -16.96 7.20
C LYS A 93 11.59 -16.33 7.97
N GLU A 94 11.71 -16.21 9.29
CA GLU A 94 10.69 -15.57 10.14
C GLU A 94 10.55 -14.08 9.80
N GLU A 95 11.67 -13.38 9.60
CA GLU A 95 11.69 -11.98 9.21
C GLU A 95 10.98 -11.77 7.85
N LYS A 96 11.26 -12.64 6.88
CA LYS A 96 10.61 -12.59 5.57
C LYS A 96 9.11 -12.82 5.68
N ILE A 97 8.67 -13.82 6.44
CA ILE A 97 7.24 -14.10 6.64
C ILE A 97 6.55 -12.90 7.29
N LEU A 98 7.13 -12.37 8.37
CA LEU A 98 6.60 -11.20 9.07
C LEU A 98 6.44 -10.01 8.12
N ARG A 99 7.46 -9.73 7.30
CA ARG A 99 7.46 -8.63 6.33
C ARG A 99 6.42 -8.81 5.24
N ASP A 100 6.37 -10.01 4.67
CA ASP A 100 5.54 -10.34 3.52
C ASP A 100 4.04 -10.28 3.89
N GLU A 101 3.71 -10.62 5.13
CA GLU A 101 2.32 -10.63 5.62
C GLU A 101 1.89 -9.29 6.23
N ALA A 102 2.83 -8.43 6.64
CA ALA A 102 2.52 -7.16 7.30
C ALA A 102 1.61 -6.25 6.46
N THR A 103 0.67 -5.59 7.15
CA THR A 103 -0.24 -4.61 6.55
C THR A 103 0.56 -3.48 5.94
N THR A 104 0.27 -3.22 4.67
CA THR A 104 1.01 -2.32 3.81
C THR A 104 0.01 -1.51 3.00
N VAL A 105 0.36 -0.25 2.73
CA VAL A 105 -0.41 0.64 1.87
C VAL A 105 0.45 1.14 0.72
N ALA A 106 -0.11 1.20 -0.48
CA ALA A 106 0.54 1.81 -1.62
C ALA A 106 0.33 3.33 -1.59
N VAL A 107 1.41 4.09 -1.49
CA VAL A 107 1.39 5.56 -1.45
C VAL A 107 2.33 6.14 -2.50
N PRO A 108 2.12 7.39 -2.95
CA PRO A 108 3.11 8.08 -3.78
C PRO A 108 4.48 8.12 -3.10
N LYS A 109 5.56 7.93 -3.85
CA LYS A 109 6.92 7.90 -3.30
C LYS A 109 7.25 9.11 -2.43
N ASP A 110 6.87 10.31 -2.85
CA ASP A 110 7.11 11.53 -2.09
C ASP A 110 6.33 11.59 -0.77
N ILE A 111 5.19 10.91 -0.66
CA ILE A 111 4.47 10.72 0.61
C ILE A 111 5.24 9.77 1.50
N HIS A 112 5.69 8.62 0.97
CA HIS A 112 6.47 7.64 1.73
C HIS A 112 7.79 8.25 2.24
N LEU A 113 8.54 8.98 1.40
CA LEU A 113 9.78 9.66 1.78
C LEU A 113 9.61 10.61 2.97
N ASN A 114 8.42 11.21 3.10
CA ASN A 114 8.07 12.14 4.17
C ASN A 114 7.38 11.45 5.36
N SER A 115 7.30 10.11 5.39
CA SER A 115 6.73 9.37 6.52
C SER A 115 7.62 9.50 7.76
N ARG A 116 7.05 9.22 8.94
CA ARG A 116 7.81 9.28 10.20
C ARG A 116 8.89 8.19 10.31
N THR A 117 8.82 7.16 9.46
CA THR A 117 9.65 5.95 9.55
C THR A 117 10.45 5.64 8.28
N PHE A 118 10.46 6.53 7.30
CA PHE A 118 11.30 6.38 6.11
C PHE A 118 12.78 6.67 6.40
N GLY A 119 13.66 5.75 6.00
CA GLY A 119 15.11 5.94 6.06
C GLY A 119 15.60 6.42 7.43
N GLY A 120 16.34 7.53 7.45
CA GLY A 120 16.94 8.10 8.66
C GLY A 120 15.94 8.64 9.69
N ASN A 121 14.67 8.82 9.33
CA ASN A 121 13.65 9.31 10.26
C ASN A 121 13.31 8.26 11.33
N ASN A 122 13.50 6.96 11.03
CA ASN A 122 13.20 5.87 11.96
C ASN A 122 14.36 5.60 12.92
N THR A 123 14.52 6.47 13.91
CA THR A 123 15.62 6.35 14.88
C THR A 123 15.52 5.06 15.70
N ARG A 124 16.66 4.54 16.20
CA ARG A 124 16.68 3.36 17.07
C ARG A 124 15.78 3.53 18.30
N LYS A 125 15.74 4.73 18.89
CA LYS A 125 14.86 5.03 20.02
C LYS A 125 13.39 4.89 19.64
N GLN A 126 12.99 5.49 18.52
CA GLN A 126 11.63 5.39 18.00
C GLN A 126 11.24 3.93 17.70
N ILE A 127 12.13 3.13 17.09
CA ILE A 127 11.86 1.71 16.83
C ILE A 127 11.58 0.95 18.14
N ILE A 128 12.33 1.23 19.21
CA ILE A 128 12.14 0.58 20.51
C ILE A 128 10.81 1.02 21.14
N ASP A 129 10.54 2.32 21.15
CA ASP A 129 9.32 2.88 21.73
C ASP A 129 8.08 2.37 20.98
N ASP A 130 8.12 2.36 19.65
CA ASP A 130 7.05 1.85 18.79
C ASP A 130 6.85 0.34 18.95
N ALA A 131 7.92 -0.44 19.10
CA ALA A 131 7.83 -1.88 19.32
C ALA A 131 7.16 -2.24 20.66
N ASN A 132 7.26 -1.37 21.66
CA ASN A 132 6.60 -1.54 22.95
C ASN A 132 5.11 -1.17 22.89
N ASN A 133 4.68 -0.40 21.90
CA ASN A 133 3.28 -0.04 21.70
C ASN A 133 2.94 0.13 20.20
N LEU A 134 2.71 -1.01 19.55
CA LEU A 134 2.40 -1.05 18.12
C LEU A 134 1.10 -0.32 17.76
N CYS A 135 0.13 -0.26 18.68
CA CYS A 135 -1.13 0.45 18.46
C CYS A 135 -0.90 1.97 18.38
N LEU A 136 -0.11 2.52 19.31
CA LEU A 136 0.31 3.92 19.26
C LEU A 136 1.18 4.21 18.04
N ALA A 137 2.11 3.31 17.71
CA ALA A 137 2.96 3.43 16.51
C ALA A 137 2.12 3.54 15.23
N GLN A 138 1.13 2.64 15.07
CA GLN A 138 0.14 2.70 13.98
C GLN A 138 -0.55 4.06 13.94
N GLN A 139 -1.07 4.54 15.08
CA GLN A 139 -1.79 5.81 15.13
C GLN A 139 -0.91 6.97 14.66
N CYS A 140 0.34 7.02 15.11
CA CYS A 140 1.31 8.03 14.70
C CYS A 140 1.63 7.95 13.20
N ASP A 141 1.84 6.75 12.66
CA ASP A 141 2.07 6.51 11.23
C ASP A 141 0.87 6.98 10.39
N LEU A 142 -0.35 6.56 10.77
CA LEU A 142 -1.59 6.92 10.07
C LEU A 142 -1.87 8.42 10.12
N ASN A 143 -1.63 9.08 11.25
CA ASN A 143 -1.81 10.53 11.37
C ASN A 143 -0.86 11.29 10.45
N LYS A 144 0.42 10.89 10.38
CA LYS A 144 1.38 11.51 9.46
C LYS A 144 1.00 11.27 8.00
N MET A 145 0.64 10.04 7.65
CA MET A 145 0.18 9.69 6.30
C MET A 145 -1.06 10.49 5.91
N ARG A 146 -2.06 10.60 6.80
CA ARG A 146 -3.29 11.36 6.59
C ARG A 146 -2.99 12.81 6.20
N SER A 147 -2.18 13.50 7.00
CA SER A 147 -1.85 14.91 6.75
C SER A 147 -1.16 15.09 5.40
N SER A 148 -0.19 14.24 5.07
CA SER A 148 0.53 14.31 3.80
C SER A 148 -0.37 13.99 2.58
N LEU A 149 -1.30 13.04 2.71
CA LEU A 149 -2.27 12.74 1.65
C LEU A 149 -3.27 13.89 1.44
N ILE A 150 -3.74 14.53 2.51
CA ILE A 150 -4.61 15.71 2.43
C ILE A 150 -3.87 16.85 1.72
N GLU A 151 -2.63 17.15 2.12
CA GLU A 151 -1.80 18.20 1.51
C GLU A 151 -1.58 17.95 0.01
N LYS A 152 -1.43 16.68 -0.40
CA LYS A 152 -1.28 16.29 -1.80
C LYS A 152 -2.60 16.32 -2.59
N GLY A 153 -3.74 16.55 -1.93
CA GLY A 153 -5.06 16.74 -2.54
C GLY A 153 -5.90 15.48 -2.67
N TYR A 154 -5.63 14.43 -1.88
CA TYR A 154 -6.53 13.27 -1.79
C TYR A 154 -7.80 13.63 -1.02
N LYS A 155 -8.92 12.99 -1.36
CA LYS A 155 -10.20 13.22 -0.68
C LYS A 155 -10.17 12.56 0.69
N THR A 156 -10.59 13.30 1.72
CA THR A 156 -10.64 12.81 3.11
C THR A 156 -11.39 11.50 3.25
N LYS A 157 -12.53 11.33 2.53
CA LYS A 157 -13.31 10.09 2.55
C LYS A 157 -12.51 8.87 2.07
N ASP A 158 -11.70 9.02 1.02
CA ASP A 158 -10.88 7.92 0.50
C ASP A 158 -9.76 7.58 1.50
N ILE A 159 -9.17 8.61 2.13
CA ILE A 159 -8.17 8.44 3.20
C ILE A 159 -8.76 7.74 4.42
N ASP A 160 -9.98 8.11 4.83
CA ASP A 160 -10.68 7.49 5.96
C ASP A 160 -10.94 6.00 5.73
N ASN A 161 -11.35 5.62 4.52
CA ASN A 161 -11.55 4.22 4.16
C ASN A 161 -10.26 3.41 4.29
N VAL A 162 -9.15 3.95 3.79
CA VAL A 162 -7.81 3.34 3.88
C VAL A 162 -7.37 3.17 5.32
N ILE A 163 -7.53 4.22 6.14
CA ILE A 163 -7.19 4.18 7.57
C ILE A 163 -7.99 3.10 8.28
N ASN A 164 -9.30 3.04 8.05
CA ASN A 164 -10.17 2.03 8.65
C ASN A 164 -9.78 0.61 8.22
N GLU A 165 -9.42 0.41 6.95
CA GLU A 165 -8.95 -0.88 6.44
C GLU A 165 -7.63 -1.30 7.08
N ILE A 166 -6.65 -0.39 7.20
CA ILE A 166 -5.38 -0.66 7.89
C ILE A 166 -5.63 -1.04 9.36
N ILE A 167 -6.42 -0.25 10.08
CA ILE A 167 -6.75 -0.51 11.50
C ILE A 167 -7.41 -1.88 11.64
N LYS A 168 -8.37 -2.21 10.77
CA LYS A 168 -9.02 -3.52 10.77
C LYS A 168 -8.02 -4.66 10.55
N ASN A 169 -7.20 -4.58 9.50
CA ASN A 169 -6.22 -5.62 9.16
C ASN A 169 -5.21 -5.81 10.30
N ASN A 170 -4.77 -4.73 10.94
CA ASN A 170 -3.84 -4.79 12.05
C ASN A 170 -4.47 -5.31 13.35
N HIS A 171 -5.73 -4.97 13.61
CA HIS A 171 -6.49 -5.54 14.72
C HIS A 171 -6.63 -7.07 14.58
N GLU A 172 -6.94 -7.56 13.38
CA GLU A 172 -6.99 -9.00 13.05
C GLU A 172 -5.63 -9.69 13.26
N ARG A 173 -4.52 -8.96 13.08
CA ARG A 173 -3.14 -9.41 13.34
C ARG A 173 -2.70 -9.26 14.80
N GLY A 174 -3.56 -8.77 15.69
CA GLY A 174 -3.28 -8.63 17.12
C GLY A 174 -2.65 -7.30 17.55
N ILE A 175 -2.59 -6.31 16.67
CA ILE A 175 -2.21 -4.93 17.03
C ILE A 175 -3.46 -4.21 17.53
N LYS A 176 -3.60 -4.09 18.85
CA LYS A 176 -4.79 -3.58 19.54
C LYS A 176 -4.43 -2.51 20.56
#